data_AF-A0A1A9HVS1-F1
#
_entry.id   AF-A0A1A9HVS1-F1
#
_cell.length_a   1.000
_cell.length_b   1.000
_cell.length_c   1.000
_cell.angle_alpha   90.00
_cell.angle_beta   90.00
_cell.angle_gamma   90.00
#
_symmetry.space_group_name_H-M   'P 1'
#
loop_
_entity.id
_entity.type
_entity.pdbx_description
1 polymer ?
#
loop_
_entity_poly.entity_id
_entity_poly.type
_entity_poly.pdbx_seq_one_letter_code
_entity_poly.pdbx_strand_id
1 'polypeptide(L)'
;MGCLNATAVRLWFQTLQLSSVNNEEISTSSRLKKVLKITFCVLLVLSGILFLGTSITGMVLLATGFPFWLVTTILCSLGAATISLLLLATLIFKCVPNFLEPKTPKIEQKIPHRCAINLEELYHPATTILPENIEIPGARDILIYSLKFLPQIKLITAQISNFPTIRDHSKGVHTLFFLHPKTGPKDKNIPSITLLRQLEVHLQKGTLAAAKESMNTQKQPGLWKLFPWLNRDPQEVSPSGIILLWTPWDYYPEDLQKIKNQHPGEIYYPLFLQDSTLLFNFKFLTNLLFDFMAAGIHKIHIHAPTIFAPQRPNGYSIYGYQNFLRPVLLSALSTAAKKAAINTKTSPSSLPPSSKLEHETGITEEEKKLLKLDPNLSPEVKKALRKALKEGFYLYITDNTKNPMKN
;
A
#
# COMPACT_ATOMS: atom_id res chain seq x y z
N MET A 1 57.48 19.94 -6.92
CA MET A 1 56.11 20.41 -7.21
C MET A 1 55.43 19.61 -8.34
N GLY A 2 55.48 18.26 -8.32
CA GLY A 2 54.97 17.43 -9.44
C GLY A 2 53.71 16.60 -9.15
N CYS A 3 53.39 16.34 -7.87
CA CYS A 3 52.34 15.37 -7.52
C CYS A 3 50.93 15.98 -7.31
N LEU A 4 50.79 17.31 -7.19
CA LEU A 4 49.48 17.96 -6.97
C LEU A 4 48.67 18.17 -8.26
N ASN A 5 49.32 18.30 -9.42
CA ASN A 5 48.64 18.53 -10.70
C ASN A 5 48.01 17.25 -11.29
N ALA A 6 48.61 16.07 -11.07
CA ALA A 6 48.08 14.82 -11.61
C ALA A 6 46.76 14.40 -10.95
N THR A 7 46.61 14.67 -9.65
CA THR A 7 45.40 14.32 -8.87
C THR A 7 44.22 15.21 -9.24
N ALA A 8 44.46 16.50 -9.51
CA ALA A 8 43.44 17.44 -9.96
C ALA A 8 42.92 17.11 -11.37
N VAL A 9 43.80 16.73 -12.31
CA VAL A 9 43.43 16.32 -13.67
C VAL A 9 42.66 14.99 -13.68
N ARG A 10 42.98 14.07 -12.77
CA ARG A 10 42.27 12.79 -12.64
C ARG A 10 40.85 12.95 -12.07
N LEU A 11 40.66 13.87 -11.13
CA LEU A 11 39.34 14.29 -10.63
C LEU A 11 38.50 15.00 -11.71
N TRP A 12 39.17 15.70 -12.64
CA TRP A 12 38.53 16.40 -13.77
C TRP A 12 37.99 15.42 -14.83
N PHE A 13 38.71 14.34 -15.13
CA PHE A 13 38.22 13.31 -16.08
C PHE A 13 37.06 12.46 -15.52
N GLN A 14 37.06 12.17 -14.21
CA GLN A 14 35.98 11.41 -13.58
C GLN A 14 34.66 12.19 -13.48
N THR A 15 34.71 13.52 -13.42
CA THR A 15 33.50 14.37 -13.38
C THR A 15 32.85 14.54 -14.76
N LEU A 16 33.64 14.50 -15.84
CA LEU A 16 33.15 14.57 -17.23
C LEU A 16 32.45 13.28 -17.69
N GLN A 17 32.86 12.10 -17.21
CA GLN A 17 32.21 10.82 -17.58
C GLN A 17 30.82 10.60 -16.93
N LEU A 18 30.44 11.39 -15.92
CA LEU A 18 29.15 11.26 -15.22
C LEU A 18 28.00 12.06 -15.86
N SER A 19 28.21 12.69 -17.02
CA SER A 19 27.19 13.54 -17.67
C SER A 19 26.44 12.91 -18.85
N SER A 20 26.72 11.66 -19.24
CA SER A 20 26.05 11.04 -20.40
C SER A 20 25.21 9.81 -20.03
N VAL A 21 24.07 9.98 -19.34
CA VAL A 21 23.03 8.94 -19.31
C VAL A 21 21.61 9.56 -19.25
N ASN A 22 20.88 9.25 -20.32
CA ASN A 22 19.43 9.09 -20.54
C ASN A 22 18.41 10.22 -20.26
N ASN A 23 17.64 10.48 -21.33
CA ASN A 23 16.38 11.18 -21.37
C ASN A 23 15.24 10.21 -21.01
N GLU A 24 14.61 10.41 -19.86
CA GLU A 24 13.26 9.91 -19.55
C GLU A 24 12.53 10.98 -18.75
N GLU A 25 11.23 11.12 -18.99
CA GLU A 25 10.35 12.22 -18.56
C GLU A 25 10.55 12.69 -17.11
N ILE A 26 10.90 13.97 -17.00
CA ILE A 26 11.44 14.59 -15.79
C ILE A 26 10.40 15.55 -15.20
N SER A 27 9.87 15.19 -14.02
CA SER A 27 9.08 16.09 -13.18
C SER A 27 9.81 17.42 -12.95
N THR A 28 9.09 18.52 -12.75
CA THR A 28 9.68 19.86 -12.54
C THR A 28 10.78 19.90 -11.48
N SER A 29 10.67 19.11 -10.40
CA SER A 29 11.71 18.94 -9.37
C SER A 29 13.00 18.30 -9.92
N SER A 30 12.89 17.32 -10.80
CA SER A 30 14.06 16.66 -11.39
C SER A 30 14.72 17.49 -12.50
N ARG A 31 13.97 18.40 -13.15
CA ARG A 31 14.55 19.41 -14.08
C ARG A 31 15.38 20.43 -13.32
N LEU A 32 14.87 20.91 -12.19
CA LEU A 32 15.56 21.89 -11.36
C LEU A 32 16.86 21.32 -10.76
N LYS A 33 16.86 20.04 -10.34
CA LYS A 33 18.09 19.34 -9.90
C LYS A 33 19.13 19.21 -11.02
N LYS A 34 18.70 18.91 -12.25
CA LYS A 34 19.61 18.87 -13.41
C LYS A 34 20.19 20.24 -13.72
N VAL A 35 19.36 21.29 -13.76
CA VAL A 35 19.82 22.68 -13.98
C VAL A 35 20.82 23.10 -12.90
N LEU A 36 20.52 22.82 -11.64
CA LEU A 36 21.43 23.17 -10.53
C LEU A 36 22.78 22.45 -10.63
N LYS A 37 22.78 21.17 -10.98
CA LYS A 37 24.01 20.39 -11.19
C LYS A 37 24.84 20.96 -12.35
N ILE A 38 24.18 21.37 -13.43
CA ILE A 38 24.84 22.01 -14.58
C ILE A 38 25.43 23.36 -14.15
N THR A 39 24.67 24.20 -13.46
CA THR A 39 25.14 25.52 -12.98
C THR A 39 26.34 25.38 -12.04
N PHE A 40 26.33 24.40 -11.14
CA PHE A 40 27.46 24.12 -10.25
C PHE A 40 28.72 23.68 -11.03
N CYS A 41 28.56 22.78 -12.01
CA CYS A 41 29.67 22.37 -12.86
C CYS A 41 30.25 23.55 -13.65
N VAL A 42 29.41 24.41 -14.23
CA VAL A 42 29.84 25.59 -14.98
C VAL A 42 30.62 26.57 -14.08
N LEU A 43 30.15 26.82 -12.85
CA LEU A 43 30.82 27.69 -11.89
C LEU A 43 32.20 27.14 -11.47
N LEU A 44 32.32 25.83 -11.27
CA LEU A 44 33.60 25.19 -10.97
C LEU A 44 34.59 25.29 -12.14
N VAL A 45 34.12 25.08 -13.37
CA VAL A 45 34.97 25.22 -14.57
C VAL A 45 35.45 26.67 -14.72
N LEU A 46 34.57 27.65 -14.57
CA LEU A 46 34.91 29.07 -14.61
C LEU A 46 35.93 29.45 -13.52
N SER A 47 35.74 28.96 -12.29
CA SER A 47 36.68 29.18 -11.18
C SER A 47 38.07 28.60 -11.49
N GLY A 48 38.15 27.40 -12.06
CA GLY A 48 39.41 26.78 -12.46
C GLY A 48 40.13 27.55 -13.58
N ILE A 49 39.40 28.03 -14.58
CA ILE A 49 39.96 28.84 -15.68
C ILE A 49 40.50 30.17 -15.13
N LEU A 50 39.75 30.84 -14.24
CA LEU A 50 40.18 32.06 -13.60
C LEU A 50 41.44 31.86 -12.76
N PHE A 51 41.56 30.76 -12.02
CA PHE A 51 42.75 30.45 -11.22
C PHE A 51 43.99 30.19 -12.08
N LEU A 52 43.84 29.48 -13.20
CA LEU A 52 44.93 29.30 -14.16
C LEU A 52 45.32 30.64 -14.81
N GLY A 53 44.33 31.44 -15.20
CA GLY A 53 44.55 32.76 -15.77
C GLY A 53 45.30 33.71 -14.83
N THR A 54 44.95 33.73 -13.54
CA THR A 54 45.65 34.55 -12.53
C THR A 54 47.07 34.09 -12.31
N SER A 55 47.30 32.78 -12.27
CA SER A 55 48.64 32.23 -12.09
C SER A 55 49.56 32.59 -13.26
N ILE A 56 49.06 32.47 -14.50
CA ILE A 56 49.83 32.80 -15.71
C ILE A 56 50.09 34.31 -15.76
N THR A 57 49.07 35.13 -15.55
CA THR A 57 49.19 36.60 -15.56
C THR A 57 50.15 37.08 -14.48
N GLY A 58 50.11 36.49 -13.28
CA GLY A 58 51.06 36.79 -12.21
C GLY A 58 52.50 36.48 -12.58
N MET A 59 52.76 35.32 -13.20
CA MET A 59 54.12 34.97 -13.64
C MET A 59 54.63 35.88 -14.75
N VAL A 60 53.78 36.25 -15.72
CA VAL A 60 54.15 37.17 -16.82
C VAL A 60 54.44 38.58 -16.32
N LEU A 61 53.62 39.10 -15.39
CA LEU A 61 53.81 40.44 -14.81
C LEU A 61 55.07 40.52 -13.94
N LEU A 62 55.41 39.45 -13.21
CA LEU A 62 56.66 39.38 -12.44
C LEU A 62 57.89 39.31 -13.35
N ALA A 63 57.80 38.59 -14.47
CA ALA A 63 58.90 38.46 -15.44
C ALA A 63 59.17 39.75 -16.24
N THR A 64 58.15 40.61 -16.40
CA THR A 64 58.25 41.85 -17.19
C THR A 64 58.63 43.08 -16.37
N GLY A 65 58.89 42.93 -15.06
CA GLY A 65 59.39 44.00 -14.20
C GLY A 65 58.35 45.09 -13.88
N PHE A 66 57.05 44.76 -13.97
CA PHE A 66 55.99 45.71 -13.64
C PHE A 66 56.09 46.18 -12.18
N PRO A 67 55.71 47.44 -11.89
CA PRO A 67 55.72 47.97 -10.54
C PRO A 67 54.86 47.11 -9.61
N PHE A 68 55.47 46.66 -8.51
CA PHE A 68 54.92 45.68 -7.58
C PHE A 68 53.48 45.99 -7.12
N TRP A 69 53.16 47.27 -6.88
CA TRP A 69 51.83 47.72 -6.45
C TRP A 69 50.71 47.51 -7.49
N LEU A 70 51.02 47.56 -8.78
CA LEU A 70 50.07 47.26 -9.86
C LEU A 70 49.85 45.75 -10.02
N VAL A 71 50.91 44.96 -9.84
CA VAL A 71 50.84 43.50 -9.89
C VAL A 71 50.00 42.95 -8.74
N THR A 72 50.19 43.49 -7.53
CA THR A 72 49.42 43.07 -6.35
C THR A 72 47.95 43.47 -6.42
N THR A 73 47.60 44.65 -6.94
CA THR A 73 46.19 45.08 -7.09
C THR A 73 45.42 44.23 -8.11
N ILE A 74 46.07 43.86 -9.23
CA ILE A 74 45.49 42.96 -10.24
C ILE A 74 45.31 41.55 -9.64
N LEU A 75 46.35 41.00 -9.00
CA LEU A 75 46.26 39.67 -8.37
C LEU A 75 45.23 39.61 -7.24
N CYS A 76 45.11 40.66 -6.43
CA CYS A 76 44.12 40.73 -5.35
C CYS A 76 42.68 40.81 -5.89
N SER A 77 42.42 41.58 -6.95
CA SER A 77 41.08 41.69 -7.52
C SER A 77 40.62 40.40 -8.20
N LEU A 78 41.49 39.73 -8.96
CA LEU A 78 41.19 38.43 -9.53
C LEU A 78 41.14 37.30 -8.48
N GLY A 79 41.97 37.37 -7.44
CA GLY A 79 41.91 36.49 -6.27
C GLY A 79 40.58 36.61 -5.52
N ALA A 80 40.10 37.84 -5.32
CA ALA A 80 38.79 38.09 -4.71
C ALA A 80 37.64 37.54 -5.56
N ALA A 81 37.72 37.66 -6.89
CA ALA A 81 36.72 37.13 -7.82
C ALA A 81 36.66 35.58 -7.80
N THR A 82 37.83 34.92 -7.77
CA THR A 82 37.91 33.45 -7.67
C THR A 82 37.37 32.94 -6.34
N ILE A 83 37.71 33.58 -5.22
CA ILE A 83 37.18 33.24 -3.89
C ILE A 83 35.65 33.46 -3.83
N SER A 84 35.15 34.55 -4.42
CA SER A 84 33.71 34.86 -4.45
C SER A 84 32.91 33.81 -5.24
N LEU A 85 33.43 33.36 -6.39
CA LEU A 85 32.83 32.28 -7.18
C LEU A 85 32.85 30.93 -6.44
N LEU A 86 33.94 30.63 -5.73
CA LEU A 86 34.05 29.40 -4.93
C LEU A 86 33.05 29.42 -3.77
N LEU A 87 32.94 30.55 -3.05
CA LEU A 87 31.95 30.77 -2.00
C LEU A 87 30.53 30.58 -2.52
N LEU A 88 30.21 31.17 -3.67
CA LEU A 88 28.90 31.01 -4.31
C LEU A 88 28.59 29.55 -4.67
N ALA A 89 29.57 28.82 -5.21
CA ALA A 89 29.44 27.40 -5.50
C ALA A 89 29.20 26.57 -4.23
N THR A 90 29.93 26.84 -3.13
CA THR A 90 29.72 26.17 -1.84
C THR A 90 28.38 26.51 -1.18
N LEU A 91 27.89 27.74 -1.30
CA LEU A 91 26.58 28.15 -0.80
C LEU A 91 25.46 27.41 -1.56
N ILE A 92 25.57 27.30 -2.88
CA ILE A 92 24.64 26.51 -3.69
C ILE A 92 24.68 25.03 -3.26
N PHE A 93 25.87 24.46 -3.04
CA PHE A 93 26.00 23.07 -2.63
C PHE A 93 25.47 22.78 -1.22
N LYS A 94 25.65 23.70 -0.25
CA LYS A 94 25.18 23.52 1.13
C LYS A 94 23.72 23.89 1.35
N CYS A 95 23.23 24.95 0.71
CA CYS A 95 21.88 25.46 0.97
C CYS A 95 20.81 24.74 0.16
N VAL A 96 21.13 24.30 -1.06
CA VAL A 96 20.10 23.78 -1.97
C VAL A 96 19.62 22.33 -1.68
N PRO A 97 20.44 21.39 -1.15
CA PRO A 97 19.93 20.09 -0.73
C PRO A 97 18.81 20.23 0.32
N ASN A 98 18.97 21.18 1.25
CA ASN A 98 18.03 21.43 2.33
C ASN A 98 16.72 22.11 1.89
N PHE A 99 16.71 22.78 0.72
CA PHE A 99 15.51 23.43 0.15
C PHE A 99 14.78 22.53 -0.87
N LEU A 100 15.48 21.59 -1.52
CA LEU A 100 14.91 20.72 -2.57
C LEU A 100 14.60 19.29 -2.11
N GLU A 101 15.14 18.86 -0.98
CA GLU A 101 14.52 17.75 -0.27
C GLU A 101 13.26 18.30 0.38
N PRO A 102 12.05 17.89 -0.07
CA PRO A 102 10.93 18.01 0.84
C PRO A 102 11.40 17.31 2.11
N LYS A 103 11.42 18.05 3.23
CA LYS A 103 11.36 17.44 4.56
C LYS A 103 10.08 16.61 4.53
N THR A 104 10.18 15.40 4.00
CA THR A 104 9.20 14.37 4.25
C THR A 104 9.26 14.30 5.76
N PRO A 105 8.19 14.67 6.47
CA PRO A 105 8.16 14.36 7.88
C PRO A 105 8.48 12.86 7.92
N LYS A 106 9.55 12.49 8.61
CA LYS A 106 9.61 11.15 9.18
C LYS A 106 8.39 11.11 10.07
N ILE A 107 7.27 10.70 9.49
CA ILE A 107 6.17 10.17 10.25
C ILE A 107 6.81 8.90 10.79
N GLU A 108 7.47 9.01 11.94
CA GLU A 108 7.47 7.92 12.90
C GLU A 108 5.99 7.67 13.14
N GLN A 109 5.40 6.85 12.27
CA GLN A 109 4.18 6.15 12.58
C GLN A 109 4.61 5.28 13.74
N LYS A 110 4.51 5.84 14.96
CA LYS A 110 4.35 5.06 16.17
C LYS A 110 3.16 4.17 15.84
N ILE A 111 3.47 2.97 15.35
CA ILE A 111 2.52 1.88 15.29
C ILE A 111 1.89 1.91 16.68
N PRO A 112 0.59 2.19 16.82
CA PRO A 112 -0.04 2.07 18.11
C PRO A 112 0.33 0.67 18.60
N HIS A 113 1.01 0.56 19.74
CA HIS A 113 1.42 -0.69 20.40
C HIS A 113 0.23 -1.63 20.73
N ARG A 114 -0.96 -1.36 20.18
CA ARG A 114 -2.27 -1.78 20.69
C ARG A 114 -3.11 -2.59 19.69
N CYS A 115 -2.49 -3.22 18.70
CA CYS A 115 -3.08 -4.37 18.01
C CYS A 115 -2.17 -5.60 18.09
N ALA A 116 -1.38 -5.72 19.16
CA ALA A 116 -0.94 -7.02 19.64
C ALA A 116 -2.15 -7.72 20.28
N ILE A 117 -3.15 -8.05 19.47
CA ILE A 117 -4.25 -8.89 19.90
C ILE A 117 -3.66 -10.28 20.02
N ASN A 118 -3.68 -10.82 21.24
CA ASN A 118 -3.22 -12.17 21.47
C ASN A 118 -4.20 -13.10 20.75
N LEU A 119 -3.78 -13.63 19.60
CA LEU A 119 -4.63 -14.44 18.73
C LEU A 119 -5.24 -15.64 19.46
N GLU A 120 -4.50 -16.13 20.46
CA GLU A 120 -4.92 -17.18 21.38
C GLU A 120 -6.14 -16.80 22.21
N GLU A 121 -6.45 -15.52 22.42
CA GLU A 121 -7.66 -15.09 23.13
C GLU A 121 -8.92 -15.24 22.27
N LEU A 122 -8.81 -15.06 20.96
CA LEU A 122 -9.96 -15.02 20.05
C LEU A 122 -10.21 -16.35 19.34
N TYR A 123 -9.17 -17.12 19.06
CA TYR A 123 -9.24 -18.32 18.23
C TYR A 123 -8.78 -19.56 18.98
N HIS A 124 -9.35 -20.71 18.61
CA HIS A 124 -8.73 -21.99 18.92
C HIS A 124 -7.39 -22.14 18.18
N PRO A 125 -6.43 -22.91 18.73
CA PRO A 125 -5.20 -23.26 18.03
C PRO A 125 -5.49 -23.79 16.63
N ALA A 126 -4.63 -23.41 15.68
CA ALA A 126 -4.82 -23.78 14.28
C ALA A 126 -4.80 -25.30 14.11
N THR A 127 -5.75 -25.84 13.36
CA THR A 127 -5.72 -27.24 12.92
C THR A 127 -5.27 -27.32 11.47
N THR A 128 -4.67 -28.45 11.10
CA THR A 128 -4.17 -28.70 9.73
C THR A 128 -5.07 -29.64 8.93
N ILE A 129 -6.02 -30.29 9.59
CA ILE A 129 -6.91 -31.29 8.99
C ILE A 129 -8.11 -30.56 8.38
N LEU A 130 -8.23 -30.64 7.06
CA LEU A 130 -9.36 -30.10 6.32
C LEU A 130 -10.62 -30.92 6.61
N PRO A 131 -11.79 -30.31 6.88
CA PRO A 131 -13.05 -31.03 7.02
C PRO A 131 -13.39 -31.83 5.77
N GLU A 132 -13.95 -33.03 5.93
CA GLU A 132 -14.25 -33.99 4.84
C GLU A 132 -15.07 -33.39 3.69
N ASN A 133 -15.91 -32.40 3.98
CA ASN A 133 -16.78 -31.75 2.99
C ASN A 133 -16.12 -30.56 2.27
N ILE A 134 -14.86 -30.24 2.54
CA ILE A 134 -14.14 -29.11 1.93
C ILE A 134 -13.04 -29.67 1.05
N GLU A 135 -13.02 -29.26 -0.22
CA GLU A 135 -12.01 -29.62 -1.19
C GLU A 135 -11.26 -28.37 -1.65
N ILE A 136 -9.94 -28.37 -1.46
CA ILE A 136 -9.04 -27.33 -1.97
C ILE A 136 -7.94 -28.04 -2.80
N PRO A 137 -8.18 -28.28 -4.11
CA PRO A 137 -7.28 -29.07 -4.94
C PRO A 137 -5.88 -28.46 -5.01
N GLY A 138 -4.85 -29.26 -4.75
CA GLY A 138 -3.46 -28.81 -4.80
C GLY A 138 -3.03 -27.90 -3.65
N ALA A 139 -3.87 -27.71 -2.62
CA ALA A 139 -3.50 -26.95 -1.44
C ALA A 139 -2.43 -27.67 -0.61
N ARG A 140 -1.50 -26.87 -0.07
CA ARG A 140 -0.47 -27.27 0.88
C ARG A 140 -0.51 -26.35 2.09
N ASP A 141 0.14 -26.78 3.18
CA ASP A 141 0.27 -25.98 4.40
C ASP A 141 -1.07 -25.41 4.88
N ILE A 142 -2.10 -26.24 4.99
CA ILE A 142 -3.43 -25.77 5.37
C ILE A 142 -3.44 -25.43 6.87
N LEU A 143 -3.98 -24.26 7.23
CA LEU A 143 -4.22 -23.85 8.61
C LEU A 143 -5.66 -23.35 8.75
N ILE A 144 -6.34 -23.87 9.77
CA ILE A 144 -7.75 -23.57 10.06
C ILE A 144 -7.86 -22.98 11.45
N TYR A 145 -8.40 -21.76 11.53
CA TYR A 145 -8.66 -21.06 12.78
C TYR A 145 -10.17 -20.96 12.99
N SER A 146 -10.64 -21.36 14.17
CA SER A 146 -12.06 -21.24 14.55
C SER A 146 -12.19 -20.25 15.71
N LEU A 147 -13.18 -19.37 15.68
CA LEU A 147 -13.43 -18.44 16.80
C LEU A 147 -13.84 -19.21 18.05
N LYS A 148 -13.31 -18.84 19.23
CA LYS A 148 -13.64 -19.50 20.51
C LYS A 148 -15.11 -19.37 20.89
N PHE A 149 -15.67 -18.16 20.75
CA PHE A 149 -17.06 -17.89 21.13
C PHE A 149 -18.07 -18.36 20.08
N LEU A 150 -17.61 -18.65 18.85
CA LEU A 150 -18.47 -19.10 17.76
C LEU A 150 -17.69 -19.97 16.76
N PRO A 151 -17.45 -21.26 17.07
CA PRO A 151 -16.60 -22.15 16.27
C PRO A 151 -17.09 -22.41 14.83
N GLN A 152 -18.34 -22.04 14.52
CA GLN A 152 -18.91 -22.09 13.18
C GLN A 152 -18.28 -21.06 12.24
N ILE A 153 -17.67 -20.00 12.78
CA ILE A 153 -16.94 -18.99 12.00
C ILE A 153 -15.48 -19.43 11.90
N LYS A 154 -15.03 -19.66 10.67
CA LYS A 154 -13.71 -20.22 10.38
C LYS A 154 -12.94 -19.38 9.39
N LEU A 155 -11.64 -19.26 9.64
CA LEU A 155 -10.65 -18.80 8.68
C LEU A 155 -9.84 -20.02 8.23
N ILE A 156 -9.86 -20.31 6.93
CA ILE A 156 -9.09 -21.38 6.31
C ILE A 156 -8.02 -20.73 5.43
N THR A 157 -6.77 -21.10 5.65
CA THR A 157 -5.65 -20.56 4.88
C THR A 157 -4.81 -21.67 4.29
N ALA A 158 -4.27 -21.46 3.09
CA ALA A 158 -3.50 -22.46 2.39
C ALA A 158 -2.50 -21.84 1.42
N GLN A 159 -1.44 -22.58 1.11
CA GLN A 159 -0.62 -22.34 -0.07
C GLN A 159 -1.23 -23.07 -1.27
N ILE A 160 -1.43 -22.39 -2.40
CA ILE A 160 -1.95 -23.02 -3.62
C ILE A 160 -1.34 -22.40 -4.87
N SER A 161 -0.82 -23.24 -5.76
CA SER A 161 -0.43 -22.80 -7.11
C SER A 161 -1.70 -22.65 -7.96
N ASN A 162 -1.81 -21.54 -8.70
CA ASN A 162 -2.91 -21.21 -9.64
C ASN A 162 -4.16 -20.55 -9.01
N PHE A 163 -5.09 -20.19 -9.88
CA PHE A 163 -6.40 -19.66 -9.54
C PHE A 163 -7.25 -20.78 -8.90
N PRO A 164 -7.54 -20.73 -7.59
CA PRO A 164 -8.00 -21.92 -6.88
C PRO A 164 -9.50 -22.16 -7.01
N THR A 165 -9.88 -23.38 -7.34
CA THR A 165 -11.29 -23.84 -7.31
C THR A 165 -11.60 -24.46 -5.96
N ILE A 166 -12.14 -23.67 -5.03
CA ILE A 166 -12.51 -24.15 -3.70
C ILE A 166 -13.94 -24.68 -3.71
N ARG A 167 -14.13 -25.90 -3.20
CA ARG A 167 -15.46 -26.47 -2.96
C ARG A 167 -15.69 -26.69 -1.47
N ASP A 168 -16.91 -26.44 -1.06
CA ASP A 168 -17.33 -26.55 0.32
C ASP A 168 -18.79 -27.04 0.36
N HIS A 169 -18.97 -28.28 0.83
CA HIS A 169 -20.20 -29.07 0.74
C HIS A 169 -20.72 -29.18 -0.70
N SER A 170 -19.83 -29.59 -1.61
CA SER A 170 -20.09 -29.74 -3.05
C SER A 170 -20.54 -28.47 -3.79
N LYS A 171 -20.45 -27.30 -3.14
CA LYS A 171 -20.75 -25.99 -3.74
C LYS A 171 -19.48 -25.18 -3.91
N GLY A 172 -19.41 -24.41 -4.98
CA GLY A 172 -18.33 -23.44 -5.17
C GLY A 172 -18.33 -22.37 -4.08
N VAL A 173 -17.17 -21.77 -3.83
CA VAL A 173 -17.03 -20.63 -2.92
C VAL A 173 -17.11 -19.32 -3.72
N HIS A 174 -17.63 -18.24 -3.14
CA HIS A 174 -17.59 -16.93 -3.83
C HIS A 174 -16.17 -16.39 -3.82
N THR A 175 -15.68 -15.83 -4.93
CA THR A 175 -14.31 -15.30 -5.00
C THR A 175 -14.32 -13.78 -5.03
N LEU A 176 -13.56 -13.14 -4.13
CA LEU A 176 -13.46 -11.69 -3.99
C LEU A 176 -12.26 -11.12 -4.75
N PHE A 177 -12.51 -10.10 -5.57
CA PHE A 177 -11.49 -9.35 -6.30
C PHE A 177 -11.54 -7.86 -5.97
N PHE A 178 -10.36 -7.29 -5.77
CA PHE A 178 -10.18 -5.86 -5.53
C PHE A 178 -9.97 -5.11 -6.85
N LEU A 179 -10.81 -4.12 -7.11
CA LEU A 179 -10.75 -3.22 -8.25
C LEU A 179 -10.04 -1.91 -7.87
N HIS A 180 -9.26 -1.36 -8.80
CA HIS A 180 -8.56 -0.08 -8.65
C HIS A 180 -9.25 1.04 -9.44
N PRO A 181 -9.56 2.19 -8.82
CA PRO A 181 -10.33 3.27 -9.46
C PRO A 181 -9.62 3.91 -10.65
N LYS A 182 -8.28 3.90 -10.67
CA LYS A 182 -7.45 4.39 -11.78
C LYS A 182 -7.06 3.27 -12.75
N THR A 183 -7.37 3.45 -14.02
CA THR A 183 -6.70 2.77 -15.14
C THR A 183 -5.62 3.69 -15.70
N GLY A 184 -4.46 3.77 -15.03
CA GLY A 184 -3.28 4.49 -15.51
C GLY A 184 -2.41 3.64 -16.46
N PRO A 185 -1.55 4.22 -17.32
CA PRO A 185 -0.88 3.51 -18.40
C PRO A 185 0.24 2.56 -17.92
N LYS A 186 0.35 1.42 -18.63
CA LYS A 186 1.32 0.32 -18.56
C LYS A 186 1.48 -0.36 -17.20
N ASP A 187 0.50 -1.21 -16.90
CA ASP A 187 0.70 -2.63 -16.58
C ASP A 187 2.09 -3.01 -16.04
N LYS A 188 2.27 -2.86 -14.73
CA LYS A 188 3.24 -3.66 -13.97
C LYS A 188 2.49 -4.77 -13.23
N ASN A 189 3.20 -5.85 -12.90
CA ASN A 189 2.72 -7.06 -12.25
C ASN A 189 2.14 -6.82 -10.84
N ILE A 190 1.04 -6.07 -10.74
CA ILE A 190 0.30 -5.86 -9.50
C ILE A 190 -0.53 -7.13 -9.26
N PRO A 191 -0.50 -7.74 -8.07
CA PRO A 191 -1.21 -9.00 -7.80
C PRO A 191 -2.72 -8.94 -8.09
N SER A 192 -3.40 -7.85 -7.73
CA SER A 192 -4.84 -7.65 -8.02
C SER A 192 -5.11 -7.61 -9.53
N ILE A 193 -4.28 -6.91 -10.32
CA ILE A 193 -4.40 -6.85 -11.77
C ILE A 193 -4.11 -8.21 -12.40
N THR A 194 -3.11 -8.94 -11.91
CA THR A 194 -2.74 -10.27 -12.40
C THR A 194 -3.89 -11.27 -12.20
N LEU A 195 -4.52 -11.25 -11.03
CA LEU A 195 -5.69 -12.08 -10.75
C LEU A 195 -6.91 -11.68 -11.58
N LEU A 196 -7.13 -10.38 -11.80
CA LEU A 196 -8.21 -9.91 -12.67
C LEU A 196 -8.00 -10.35 -14.13
N ARG A 197 -6.76 -10.39 -14.61
CA ARG A 197 -6.43 -10.94 -15.93
C ARG A 197 -6.63 -12.45 -15.98
N GLN A 198 -6.22 -13.19 -14.94
CA GLN A 198 -6.50 -14.62 -14.84
C GLN A 198 -8.01 -14.90 -14.84
N LEU A 199 -8.77 -14.14 -14.07
CA LEU A 199 -10.23 -14.20 -14.05
C LEU A 199 -10.83 -13.98 -15.45
N GLU A 200 -10.32 -13.01 -16.21
CA GLU A 200 -10.77 -12.73 -17.58
C GLU A 200 -10.55 -13.90 -18.55
N VAL A 201 -9.55 -14.77 -18.30
CA VAL A 201 -9.31 -15.99 -19.10
C VAL A 201 -10.39 -17.05 -18.84
N HIS A 202 -10.88 -17.16 -17.60
CA HIS A 202 -11.89 -18.15 -17.20
C HIS A 202 -13.33 -17.72 -17.52
N LEU A 203 -13.58 -16.42 -17.66
CA LEU A 203 -14.91 -15.89 -17.95
C LEU A 203 -15.19 -15.78 -19.44
N GLN A 204 -16.49 -15.75 -19.77
CA GLN A 204 -16.93 -15.35 -21.10
C GLN A 204 -16.41 -13.94 -21.47
N LYS A 205 -16.07 -13.76 -22.75
CA LYS A 205 -15.50 -12.51 -23.25
C LYS A 205 -16.46 -11.35 -22.98
N GLY A 206 -15.97 -10.29 -22.34
CA GLY A 206 -16.74 -9.08 -22.04
C GLY A 206 -17.53 -9.11 -20.73
N THR A 207 -17.68 -10.26 -20.06
CA THR A 207 -18.40 -10.36 -18.77
C THR A 207 -17.76 -9.48 -17.69
N LEU A 208 -16.44 -9.54 -17.53
CA LEU A 208 -15.73 -8.73 -16.54
C LEU A 208 -15.79 -7.23 -16.86
N ALA A 209 -15.75 -6.86 -18.15
CA ALA A 209 -15.87 -5.47 -18.58
C ALA A 209 -17.26 -4.90 -18.27
N ALA A 210 -18.32 -5.64 -18.60
CA ALA A 210 -19.70 -5.25 -18.26
C ALA A 210 -19.92 -5.15 -16.75
N ALA A 211 -19.37 -6.09 -15.97
CA ALA A 211 -19.43 -6.04 -14.51
C ALA A 211 -18.74 -4.78 -13.95
N LYS A 212 -17.52 -4.48 -14.40
CA LYS A 212 -16.79 -3.26 -14.03
C LYS A 212 -17.57 -2.00 -14.41
N GLU A 213 -18.17 -1.97 -15.61
CA GLU A 213 -18.94 -0.82 -16.09
C GLU A 213 -20.17 -0.55 -15.21
N SER A 214 -20.87 -1.61 -14.79
CA SER A 214 -22.01 -1.50 -13.86
C SER A 214 -21.63 -0.96 -12.46
N MET A 215 -20.35 -0.94 -12.13
CA MET A 215 -19.78 -0.41 -10.89
C MET A 215 -19.06 0.93 -11.09
N ASN A 216 -18.90 1.40 -12.32
CA ASN A 216 -18.17 2.63 -12.65
C ASN A 216 -18.98 3.90 -12.38
N THR A 217 -20.31 3.81 -12.32
CA THR A 217 -21.20 4.96 -12.10
C THR A 217 -20.99 5.66 -10.76
N GLN A 218 -20.49 4.96 -9.74
CA GLN A 218 -20.03 5.54 -8.46
C GLN A 218 -18.84 4.73 -7.92
N LYS A 219 -17.62 5.08 -8.33
CA LYS A 219 -16.40 4.50 -7.76
C LYS A 219 -16.25 4.98 -6.31
N GLN A 220 -16.63 4.15 -5.36
CA GLN A 220 -16.52 4.45 -3.93
C GLN A 220 -15.70 3.38 -3.21
N PRO A 221 -14.82 3.75 -2.27
CA PRO A 221 -14.12 2.81 -1.40
C PRO A 221 -15.08 1.84 -0.73
N GLY A 222 -14.82 0.54 -0.83
CA GLY A 222 -15.62 -0.48 -0.14
C GLY A 222 -16.93 -0.87 -0.81
N LEU A 223 -17.34 -0.19 -1.88
CA LEU A 223 -18.50 -0.60 -2.64
C LEU A 223 -18.20 -1.93 -3.35
N TRP A 224 -19.06 -2.93 -3.10
CA TRP A 224 -18.98 -4.24 -3.72
C TRP A 224 -20.28 -4.66 -4.40
N LYS A 225 -20.17 -5.55 -5.37
CA LYS A 225 -21.31 -6.22 -6.02
C LYS A 225 -20.98 -7.68 -6.30
N LEU A 226 -22.02 -8.52 -6.26
CA LEU A 226 -21.97 -9.93 -6.64
C LEU A 226 -22.37 -10.08 -8.10
N PHE A 227 -21.59 -10.87 -8.84
CA PHE A 227 -21.84 -11.21 -10.24
C PHE A 227 -21.87 -12.72 -10.42
N PRO A 228 -22.70 -13.23 -11.35
CA PRO A 228 -22.68 -14.64 -11.69
C PRO A 228 -21.34 -15.03 -12.29
N TRP A 229 -20.90 -16.25 -11.97
CA TRP A 229 -19.74 -16.85 -12.61
C TRP A 229 -20.17 -17.42 -13.98
N LEU A 230 -19.96 -16.63 -15.04
CA LEU A 230 -20.30 -17.06 -16.41
C LEU A 230 -19.10 -17.74 -17.05
N ASN A 231 -19.08 -19.06 -16.93
CA ASN A 231 -18.04 -19.91 -17.49
C ASN A 231 -17.92 -19.79 -19.00
N ARG A 232 -16.67 -19.81 -19.46
CA ARG A 232 -16.37 -20.16 -20.84
C ARG A 232 -16.67 -21.64 -21.13
N ASP A 233 -16.35 -22.55 -20.20
CA ASP A 233 -16.61 -23.98 -20.33
C ASP A 233 -17.66 -24.48 -19.31
N PRO A 234 -18.84 -24.96 -19.75
CA PRO A 234 -19.87 -25.49 -18.86
C PRO A 234 -19.44 -26.71 -18.04
N GLN A 235 -18.39 -27.44 -18.44
CA GLN A 235 -17.90 -28.62 -17.72
C GLN A 235 -16.89 -28.29 -16.60
N GLU A 236 -16.40 -27.05 -16.54
CA GLU A 236 -15.43 -26.62 -15.53
C GLU A 236 -16.14 -26.33 -14.19
N VAL A 237 -15.71 -26.99 -13.12
CA VAL A 237 -16.31 -26.74 -11.80
C VAL A 237 -15.92 -25.37 -11.30
N SER A 238 -16.93 -24.59 -10.93
CA SER A 238 -16.80 -23.14 -10.82
C SER A 238 -17.13 -22.58 -9.45
N PRO A 239 -16.53 -21.44 -9.09
CA PRO A 239 -16.96 -20.62 -7.97
C PRO A 239 -18.47 -20.34 -8.00
N SER A 240 -19.09 -20.16 -6.83
CA SER A 240 -20.52 -19.81 -6.75
C SER A 240 -20.84 -18.42 -7.31
N GLY A 241 -19.83 -17.56 -7.43
CA GLY A 241 -19.95 -16.22 -7.99
C GLY A 241 -18.70 -15.39 -7.76
N ILE A 242 -18.69 -14.22 -8.39
CA ILE A 242 -17.59 -13.24 -8.32
C ILE A 242 -18.06 -12.07 -7.50
N ILE A 243 -17.31 -11.72 -6.46
CA ILE A 243 -17.51 -10.48 -5.72
C ILE A 243 -16.45 -9.51 -6.23
N LEU A 244 -16.89 -8.40 -6.83
CA LEU A 244 -16.00 -7.29 -7.17
C LEU A 244 -16.15 -6.21 -6.11
N LEU A 245 -15.03 -5.69 -5.62
CA LEU A 245 -14.97 -4.70 -4.54
C LEU A 245 -14.00 -3.59 -4.93
N TRP A 246 -14.43 -2.35 -4.84
CA TRP A 246 -13.56 -1.19 -5.00
C TRP A 246 -12.61 -1.06 -3.78
N THR A 247 -11.30 -1.10 -4.03
CA THR A 247 -10.27 -1.16 -2.99
C THR A 247 -10.24 0.09 -2.10
N PRO A 248 -10.23 -0.02 -0.76
CA PRO A 248 -10.17 1.16 0.10
C PRO A 248 -8.80 1.85 0.09
N TRP A 249 -7.79 1.28 -0.58
CA TRP A 249 -6.39 1.68 -0.47
C TRP A 249 -5.85 2.45 -1.69
N ASP A 250 -6.70 3.05 -2.50
CA ASP A 250 -6.27 3.80 -3.68
C ASP A 250 -6.90 5.20 -3.74
N TYR A 251 -6.42 6.03 -4.65
CA TYR A 251 -6.92 7.39 -4.86
C TYR A 251 -8.13 7.38 -5.78
N TYR A 252 -9.26 7.82 -5.24
CA TYR A 252 -10.50 8.00 -5.96
C TYR A 252 -10.57 9.38 -6.64
N PRO A 253 -11.48 9.59 -7.61
CA PRO A 253 -11.60 10.87 -8.31
C PRO A 253 -11.67 12.08 -7.37
N GLU A 254 -12.37 11.97 -6.25
CA GLU A 254 -12.47 13.02 -5.22
C GLU A 254 -11.12 13.32 -4.55
N ASP A 255 -10.36 12.29 -4.22
CA ASP A 255 -9.01 12.44 -3.65
C ASP A 255 -8.09 13.18 -4.63
N LEU A 256 -8.22 12.87 -5.92
CA LEU A 256 -7.44 13.53 -6.98
C LEU A 256 -7.83 14.99 -7.15
N GLN A 257 -9.11 15.33 -7.02
CA GLN A 257 -9.56 16.72 -7.03
C GLN A 257 -9.00 17.47 -5.83
N LYS A 258 -9.00 16.88 -4.64
CA LYS A 258 -8.41 17.48 -3.42
C LYS A 258 -6.91 17.71 -3.57
N ILE A 259 -6.18 16.75 -4.13
CA ILE A 259 -4.74 16.89 -4.43
C ILE A 259 -4.48 18.01 -5.45
N LYS A 260 -5.34 18.14 -6.48
CA LYS A 260 -5.20 19.18 -7.50
C LYS A 260 -5.47 20.59 -6.97
N ASN A 261 -6.44 20.72 -6.06
CA ASN A 261 -6.83 21.99 -5.47
C ASN A 261 -5.98 22.38 -4.24
N GLN A 262 -4.91 21.64 -3.98
CA GLN A 262 -4.07 21.81 -2.82
C GLN A 262 -3.22 23.09 -2.91
N HIS A 263 -3.22 23.89 -1.84
CA HIS A 263 -2.35 25.06 -1.76
C HIS A 263 -0.88 24.67 -1.58
N PRO A 264 0.08 25.48 -2.07
CA PRO A 264 1.50 25.25 -1.84
C PRO A 264 1.82 25.15 -0.34
N GLY A 265 2.36 24.01 0.10
CA GLY A 265 2.72 23.75 1.49
C GLY A 265 1.79 22.80 2.25
N GLU A 266 0.60 22.51 1.70
CA GLU A 266 -0.30 21.51 2.25
C GLU A 266 -0.04 20.13 1.60
N ILE A 267 -0.19 19.04 2.37
CA ILE A 267 -0.11 17.67 1.85
C ILE A 267 -1.43 16.97 2.14
N TYR A 268 -2.12 16.55 1.08
CA TYR A 268 -3.35 15.79 1.19
C TYR A 268 -2.97 14.33 1.41
N TYR A 269 -3.52 13.77 2.49
CA TYR A 269 -3.47 12.35 2.73
C TYR A 269 -4.88 11.79 2.45
N PRO A 270 -5.04 10.70 1.71
CA PRO A 270 -6.33 10.03 1.58
C PRO A 270 -6.72 9.35 2.89
N LEU A 271 -8.00 9.04 3.09
CA LEU A 271 -8.53 8.46 4.34
C LEU A 271 -7.77 7.22 4.82
N PHE A 272 -7.39 6.33 3.89
CA PHE A 272 -6.61 5.13 4.20
C PHE A 272 -5.18 5.40 4.68
N LEU A 273 -4.71 6.65 4.55
CA LEU A 273 -3.45 7.18 5.08
C LEU A 273 -3.67 8.22 6.20
N GLN A 274 -4.90 8.71 6.42
CA GLN A 274 -5.21 9.82 7.36
C GLN A 274 -5.57 9.39 8.78
N ASP A 275 -5.83 8.11 9.02
CA ASP A 275 -6.09 7.61 10.36
C ASP A 275 -4.89 6.84 10.91
N SER A 276 -4.89 6.53 12.22
CA SER A 276 -4.09 5.40 12.70
C SER A 276 -4.44 4.21 11.82
N THR A 277 -3.55 3.86 10.89
CA THR A 277 -3.87 3.05 9.71
C THR A 277 -4.56 1.73 10.08
N LEU A 278 -4.25 1.22 11.27
CA LEU A 278 -4.88 0.07 11.90
C LEU A 278 -6.40 0.24 12.10
N LEU A 279 -6.85 1.35 12.67
CA LEU A 279 -8.27 1.57 13.01
C LEU A 279 -9.15 1.67 11.76
N PHE A 280 -8.67 2.38 10.73
CA PHE A 280 -9.37 2.46 9.45
C PHE A 280 -9.53 1.07 8.82
N ASN A 281 -8.44 0.31 8.73
CA ASN A 281 -8.45 -1.05 8.17
C ASN A 281 -9.36 -2.00 8.97
N PHE A 282 -9.29 -1.89 10.30
CA PHE A 282 -10.14 -2.69 11.20
C PHE A 282 -11.62 -2.41 10.98
N LYS A 283 -12.02 -1.12 10.96
CA LYS A 283 -13.40 -0.69 10.71
C LYS A 283 -13.89 -1.17 9.35
N PHE A 284 -13.08 -0.94 8.32
CA PHE A 284 -13.37 -1.35 6.95
C PHE A 284 -13.62 -2.86 6.85
N LEU A 285 -12.66 -3.68 7.30
CA LEU A 285 -12.77 -5.14 7.21
C LEU A 285 -13.93 -5.68 8.07
N THR A 286 -14.18 -5.07 9.24
CA THR A 286 -15.30 -5.46 10.11
C THR A 286 -16.63 -5.25 9.42
N ASN A 287 -16.84 -4.07 8.82
CA ASN A 287 -18.07 -3.76 8.11
C ASN A 287 -18.22 -4.62 6.86
N LEU A 288 -17.15 -4.78 6.06
CA LEU A 288 -17.17 -5.63 4.87
C LEU A 288 -17.60 -7.07 5.18
N LEU A 289 -17.00 -7.69 6.21
CA LEU A 289 -17.34 -9.05 6.61
C LEU A 289 -18.76 -9.16 7.16
N PHE A 290 -19.22 -8.15 7.92
CA PHE A 290 -20.60 -8.07 8.38
C PHE A 290 -21.58 -7.94 7.21
N ASP A 291 -21.29 -7.09 6.23
CA ASP A 291 -22.12 -6.86 5.05
C ASP A 291 -22.26 -8.15 4.21
N PHE A 292 -21.20 -8.94 4.11
CA PHE A 292 -21.27 -10.25 3.46
C PHE A 292 -22.18 -11.23 4.22
N MET A 293 -22.07 -11.32 5.54
CA MET A 293 -22.99 -12.13 6.36
C MET A 293 -24.44 -11.64 6.20
N ALA A 294 -24.66 -10.33 6.19
CA ALA A 294 -25.96 -9.70 6.03
C ALA A 294 -26.57 -9.96 4.65
N ALA A 295 -25.74 -10.03 3.61
CA ALA A 295 -26.14 -10.38 2.25
C ALA A 295 -26.34 -11.90 2.04
N GLY A 296 -26.10 -12.74 3.06
CA GLY A 296 -26.21 -14.19 2.95
C GLY A 296 -25.03 -14.87 2.24
N ILE A 297 -23.91 -14.17 2.11
CA ILE A 297 -22.68 -14.68 1.50
C ILE A 297 -21.80 -15.25 2.62
N HIS A 298 -21.78 -16.58 2.76
CA HIS A 298 -21.16 -17.23 3.92
C HIS A 298 -19.81 -17.90 3.63
N LYS A 299 -19.43 -18.03 2.36
CA LYS A 299 -18.21 -18.73 1.94
C LYS A 299 -17.49 -17.86 0.94
N ILE A 300 -16.33 -17.31 1.33
CA ILE A 300 -15.62 -16.29 0.56
C ILE A 300 -14.15 -16.66 0.44
N HIS A 301 -13.63 -16.62 -0.78
CA HIS A 301 -12.22 -16.79 -1.08
C HIS A 301 -11.57 -15.46 -1.45
N ILE A 302 -10.38 -15.20 -0.88
CA ILE A 302 -9.55 -14.02 -1.12
C ILE A 302 -8.12 -14.48 -1.41
N HIS A 303 -7.48 -13.91 -2.44
CA HIS A 303 -6.06 -14.12 -2.67
C HIS A 303 -5.21 -13.20 -1.79
N ALA A 304 -4.32 -13.76 -0.96
CA ALA A 304 -3.68 -13.06 0.16
C ALA A 304 -2.90 -11.79 -0.23
N PRO A 305 -2.10 -11.76 -1.33
CA PRO A 305 -1.44 -10.56 -1.82
C PRO A 305 -2.35 -9.34 -2.04
N THR A 306 -3.65 -9.56 -2.32
CA THR A 306 -4.59 -8.45 -2.52
C THR A 306 -5.02 -7.76 -1.23
N ILE A 307 -5.02 -8.49 -0.10
CA ILE A 307 -5.51 -8.01 1.19
C ILE A 307 -4.38 -7.75 2.20
N PHE A 308 -3.26 -8.49 2.13
CA PHE A 308 -2.16 -8.36 3.09
C PHE A 308 -1.00 -7.50 2.61
N ALA A 309 -0.86 -7.30 1.31
CA ALA A 309 0.16 -6.44 0.73
C ALA A 309 -0.46 -5.55 -0.36
N PRO A 310 -1.45 -4.70 -0.03
CA PRO A 310 -2.08 -3.88 -1.04
C PRO A 310 -1.02 -2.96 -1.66
N GLN A 311 -1.02 -2.89 -2.99
CA GLN A 311 -0.07 -2.11 -3.77
C GLN A 311 -0.76 -0.91 -4.42
N ARG A 312 -0.03 0.20 -4.52
CA ARG A 312 -0.41 1.36 -5.30
C ARG A 312 -0.38 1.02 -6.80
N PRO A 313 -1.02 1.82 -7.68
CA PRO A 313 -0.98 1.63 -9.13
C PRO A 313 0.43 1.58 -9.76
N ASN A 314 1.46 2.05 -9.05
CA ASN A 314 2.86 2.01 -9.47
C ASN A 314 3.64 0.78 -8.94
N GLY A 315 2.96 -0.16 -8.26
CA GLY A 315 3.52 -1.41 -7.75
C GLY A 315 4.17 -1.31 -6.36
N TYR A 316 4.30 -0.11 -5.80
CA TYR A 316 4.84 0.04 -4.44
C TYR A 316 3.78 -0.36 -3.40
N SER A 317 4.22 -1.02 -2.33
CA SER A 317 3.32 -1.32 -1.22
C SER A 317 2.78 -0.03 -0.62
N ILE A 318 1.49 -0.05 -0.28
CA ILE A 318 0.84 1.06 0.42
C ILE A 318 1.41 1.22 1.83
N TYR A 319 1.91 0.12 2.41
CA TYR A 319 2.41 0.06 3.77
C TYR A 319 3.84 -0.47 3.82
N GLY A 320 4.71 0.18 4.61
CA GLY A 320 6.09 -0.25 4.79
C GLY A 320 6.25 -1.59 5.53
N TYR A 321 5.21 -2.04 6.24
CA TYR A 321 5.23 -3.26 7.05
C TYR A 321 4.26 -4.30 6.48
N GLN A 322 4.79 -5.44 6.02
CA GLN A 322 4.03 -6.44 5.25
C GLN A 322 3.08 -7.33 6.09
N ASN A 323 3.00 -7.16 7.41
CA ASN A 323 2.36 -8.15 8.29
C ASN A 323 1.25 -7.61 9.19
N PHE A 324 0.96 -6.31 9.23
CA PHE A 324 -0.02 -5.79 10.20
C PHE A 324 -1.48 -6.08 9.80
N LEU A 325 -1.79 -6.27 8.52
CA LEU A 325 -3.17 -6.53 8.06
C LEU A 325 -3.68 -7.91 8.48
N ARG A 326 -2.79 -8.87 8.78
CA ARG A 326 -3.15 -10.21 9.25
C ARG A 326 -3.86 -10.18 10.61
N PRO A 327 -3.26 -9.63 11.70
CA PRO A 327 -3.96 -9.52 12.99
C PRO A 327 -5.19 -8.62 12.90
N VAL A 328 -5.18 -7.59 12.03
CA VAL A 328 -6.36 -6.73 11.82
C VAL A 328 -7.53 -7.52 11.22
N LEU A 329 -7.28 -8.35 10.21
CA LEU A 329 -8.32 -9.19 9.61
C LEU A 329 -8.90 -10.20 10.60
N LEU A 330 -8.04 -10.87 11.37
CA LEU A 330 -8.44 -11.84 12.39
C LEU A 330 -9.34 -11.19 13.45
N SER A 331 -9.00 -9.97 13.85
CA SER A 331 -9.78 -9.20 14.82
C SER A 331 -11.09 -8.69 14.21
N ALA A 332 -11.05 -8.23 12.96
CA ALA A 332 -12.22 -7.78 12.23
C ALA A 332 -13.26 -8.89 12.03
N LEU A 333 -12.82 -10.12 11.74
CA LEU A 333 -13.72 -11.28 11.62
C LEU A 333 -14.42 -11.61 12.94
N SER A 334 -13.68 -11.59 14.05
CA SER A 334 -14.24 -11.76 15.40
C SER A 334 -15.28 -10.69 15.72
N THR A 335 -14.96 -9.41 15.46
CA THR A 335 -15.86 -8.29 15.72
C THR A 335 -17.09 -8.30 14.81
N ALA A 336 -16.94 -8.66 13.54
CA ALA A 336 -18.07 -8.81 12.62
C ALA A 336 -19.04 -9.90 13.09
N ALA A 337 -18.52 -11.05 13.55
CA ALA A 337 -19.33 -12.13 14.11
C ALA A 337 -20.04 -11.72 15.42
N LYS A 338 -19.36 -10.98 16.31
CA LYS A 338 -20.00 -10.40 17.52
C LYS A 338 -21.12 -9.42 17.14
N LYS A 339 -20.86 -8.52 16.17
CA LYS A 339 -21.85 -7.57 15.66
C LYS A 339 -23.07 -8.29 15.08
N ALA A 340 -22.85 -9.36 14.29
CA ALA A 340 -23.93 -10.20 13.77
C ALA A 340 -24.74 -10.89 14.89
N ALA A 341 -24.07 -11.43 15.91
CA ALA A 341 -24.73 -12.06 17.04
C ALA A 341 -25.60 -11.09 17.85
N ILE A 342 -25.10 -9.87 18.10
CA ILE A 342 -25.86 -8.80 18.77
C ILE A 342 -27.11 -8.43 17.98
N ASN A 343 -26.97 -8.28 16.66
CA ASN A 343 -28.06 -7.91 15.75
C ASN A 343 -29.11 -9.00 15.51
N THR A 344 -28.89 -10.23 16.02
CA THR A 344 -29.76 -11.38 15.77
C THR A 344 -30.45 -11.97 17.00
N LYS A 345 -30.10 -11.56 18.24
CA LYS A 345 -30.85 -11.87 19.47
C LYS A 345 -32.32 -11.42 19.32
N THR A 346 -33.40 -12.15 19.66
CA THR A 346 -33.68 -13.44 20.31
C THR A 346 -32.82 -13.78 21.54
N SER A 347 -33.25 -13.27 22.71
CA SER A 347 -32.93 -13.57 24.12
C SER A 347 -31.46 -13.82 24.60
N PRO A 348 -31.07 -13.33 25.80
CA PRO A 348 -29.68 -13.17 26.24
C PRO A 348 -29.10 -14.34 27.06
N SER A 349 -29.56 -15.59 26.90
CA SER A 349 -29.07 -16.70 27.75
C SER A 349 -27.76 -17.36 27.31
N SER A 350 -27.18 -16.98 26.16
CA SER A 350 -25.92 -17.55 25.66
C SER A 350 -24.80 -16.53 25.43
N LEU A 351 -25.01 -15.26 25.80
CA LEU A 351 -23.88 -14.33 25.94
C LEU A 351 -23.49 -14.23 27.41
N PRO A 352 -22.20 -14.30 27.76
CA PRO A 352 -21.77 -13.96 29.10
C PRO A 352 -22.31 -12.57 29.45
N PRO A 353 -22.80 -12.38 30.69
CA PRO A 353 -23.44 -11.13 31.09
C PRO A 353 -22.48 -9.96 30.82
N SER A 354 -23.05 -8.87 30.28
CA SER A 354 -22.36 -7.63 29.91
C SER A 354 -21.42 -7.11 31.01
N SER A 355 -21.74 -7.40 32.28
CA SER A 355 -20.95 -7.00 33.45
C SER A 355 -19.65 -7.81 33.67
N LYS A 356 -19.42 -8.91 32.94
CA LYS A 356 -18.12 -9.61 32.91
C LYS A 356 -17.30 -9.34 31.65
N LEU A 357 -17.86 -8.67 30.64
CA LEU A 357 -17.11 -8.24 29.44
C LEU A 357 -16.37 -6.91 29.65
N GLU A 358 -16.76 -6.15 30.66
CA GLU A 358 -16.21 -4.83 30.98
C GLU A 358 -14.84 -4.88 31.68
N HIS A 359 -14.48 -6.03 32.27
CA HIS A 359 -13.27 -6.14 33.10
C HIS A 359 -12.13 -7.00 32.52
N GLU A 360 -12.36 -7.77 31.44
CA GLU A 360 -11.35 -8.72 30.92
C GLU A 360 -11.01 -8.61 29.43
N THR A 361 -11.69 -7.74 28.68
CA THR A 361 -11.29 -7.46 27.30
C THR A 361 -11.17 -5.96 27.17
N GLY A 362 -9.98 -5.46 26.84
CA GLY A 362 -9.72 -4.05 26.57
C GLY A 362 -10.44 -3.56 25.31
N ILE A 363 -11.78 -3.66 25.29
CA ILE A 363 -12.64 -3.23 24.21
C ILE A 363 -12.53 -1.71 24.16
N THR A 364 -11.93 -1.21 23.09
CA THR A 364 -11.79 0.23 22.87
C THR A 364 -13.16 0.86 22.65
N GLU A 365 -13.33 2.15 23.01
CA GLU A 365 -14.58 2.89 22.77
C GLU A 365 -15.05 2.83 21.30
N GLU A 366 -14.11 2.64 20.37
CA GLU A 366 -14.39 2.45 18.94
C GLU A 366 -14.97 1.06 18.61
N GLU A 367 -14.51 -0.01 19.26
CA GLU A 367 -15.13 -1.33 19.15
C GLU A 367 -16.54 -1.33 19.75
N LYS A 368 -16.76 -0.64 20.86
CA LYS A 368 -18.11 -0.45 21.42
C LYS A 368 -19.05 0.24 20.43
N LYS A 369 -18.56 1.25 19.71
CA LYS A 369 -19.35 1.92 18.64
C LYS A 369 -19.72 0.96 17.51
N LEU A 370 -18.79 0.10 17.08
CA LEU A 370 -19.05 -0.88 16.01
C LEU A 370 -20.00 -2.00 16.45
N LEU A 371 -20.00 -2.36 17.73
CA LEU A 371 -20.85 -3.39 18.31
C LEU A 371 -22.26 -2.91 18.67
N LYS A 372 -22.62 -1.66 18.36
CA LYS A 372 -23.97 -1.16 18.59
C LYS A 372 -25.01 -1.94 17.79
N LEU A 373 -26.13 -2.22 18.43
CA LEU A 373 -27.31 -2.79 17.78
C LEU A 373 -27.79 -1.81 16.71
N ASP A 374 -28.03 -2.32 15.51
CA ASP A 374 -28.74 -1.59 14.46
C ASP A 374 -30.23 -1.98 14.52
N PRO A 375 -31.09 -1.11 15.09
CA PRO A 375 -32.51 -1.42 15.25
C PRO A 375 -33.25 -1.54 13.91
N ASN A 376 -32.68 -0.99 12.83
CA ASN A 376 -33.36 -0.83 11.55
C ASN A 376 -33.06 -1.95 10.54
N LEU A 377 -32.37 -3.02 10.95
CA LEU A 377 -32.11 -4.16 10.08
C LEU A 377 -33.39 -4.87 9.66
N SER A 378 -33.53 -5.11 8.36
CA SER A 378 -34.69 -5.80 7.79
C SER A 378 -34.78 -7.26 8.28
N PRO A 379 -35.98 -7.88 8.28
CA PRO A 379 -36.16 -9.27 8.65
C PRO A 379 -35.31 -10.25 7.82
N GLU A 380 -35.12 -9.96 6.53
CA GLU A 380 -34.30 -10.74 5.59
C GLU A 380 -32.84 -10.72 6.00
N VAL A 381 -32.32 -9.54 6.36
CA VAL A 381 -30.95 -9.39 6.84
C VAL A 381 -30.75 -10.13 8.16
N LYS A 382 -31.69 -10.00 9.11
CA LYS A 382 -31.62 -10.76 10.38
C LYS A 382 -31.65 -12.27 10.15
N LYS A 383 -32.44 -12.74 9.18
CA LYS A 383 -32.47 -14.16 8.78
C LYS A 383 -31.14 -14.61 8.18
N ALA A 384 -30.55 -13.82 7.29
CA ALA A 384 -29.24 -14.10 6.70
C ALA A 384 -28.14 -14.16 7.77
N LEU A 385 -28.08 -13.17 8.66
CA LEU A 385 -27.14 -13.15 9.79
C LEU A 385 -27.30 -14.38 10.69
N ARG A 386 -28.54 -14.75 11.08
CA ARG A 386 -28.78 -15.97 11.88
C ARG A 386 -28.29 -17.23 11.16
N LYS A 387 -28.50 -17.29 9.84
CA LYS A 387 -28.04 -18.39 9.02
C LYS A 387 -26.51 -18.47 9.00
N ALA A 388 -25.81 -17.34 8.83
CA ALA A 388 -24.35 -17.27 8.90
C ALA A 388 -23.81 -17.75 10.26
N LEU A 389 -24.45 -17.35 11.36
CA LEU A 389 -24.03 -17.73 12.71
C LEU A 389 -24.31 -19.20 13.03
N LYS A 390 -25.38 -19.78 12.46
CA LYS A 390 -25.78 -21.18 12.72
C LYS A 390 -25.09 -22.18 11.79
N GLU A 391 -25.09 -21.91 10.49
CA GLU A 391 -24.53 -22.78 9.45
C GLU A 391 -23.02 -22.56 9.25
N GLY A 392 -22.52 -21.40 9.70
CA GLY A 392 -21.12 -21.02 9.66
C GLY A 392 -20.77 -20.04 8.56
N PHE A 393 -19.68 -19.32 8.78
CA PHE A 393 -19.07 -18.37 7.85
C PHE A 393 -17.60 -18.76 7.67
N TYR A 394 -17.18 -18.94 6.43
CA TYR A 394 -15.89 -19.48 6.05
C TYR A 394 -15.16 -18.47 5.17
N LEU A 395 -14.04 -17.96 5.69
CA LEU A 395 -13.13 -17.11 4.97
C LEU A 395 -11.93 -17.93 4.51
N TYR A 396 -11.75 -18.09 3.21
CA TYR A 396 -10.62 -18.78 2.58
C TYR A 396 -9.58 -17.76 2.13
N ILE A 397 -8.33 -17.89 2.58
CA ILE A 397 -7.23 -17.02 2.15
C ILE A 397 -6.08 -17.84 1.61
N THR A 398 -5.73 -17.63 0.34
CA THR A 398 -4.69 -18.42 -0.32
C THR A 398 -3.61 -17.56 -0.94
N ASP A 399 -2.39 -18.09 -0.99
CA ASP A 399 -1.23 -17.46 -1.62
C ASP A 399 -0.42 -18.54 -2.36
N ASN A 400 0.23 -18.17 -3.46
CA ASN A 400 0.99 -19.09 -4.29
C ASN A 400 2.40 -19.39 -3.76
N THR A 401 2.95 -18.50 -2.93
CA THR A 401 4.32 -18.59 -2.42
C THR A 401 4.42 -19.34 -1.09
N LYS A 402 3.52 -19.07 -0.15
CA LYS A 402 3.51 -19.68 1.19
C LYS A 402 2.14 -19.55 1.84
N ASN A 403 1.86 -20.31 2.91
CA ASN A 403 0.64 -20.06 3.67
C ASN A 403 0.66 -18.63 4.24
N PRO A 404 -0.42 -17.85 4.05
CA PRO A 404 -0.44 -16.43 4.37
C PRO A 404 -0.56 -16.12 5.87
N MET A 405 -0.83 -17.11 6.72
CA MET A 405 -0.85 -17.01 8.18
C MET A 405 0.31 -17.76 8.86
N LYS A 406 1.11 -18.52 8.11
CA LYS A 406 2.32 -19.20 8.59
C LYS A 406 3.48 -18.19 8.62
N ASN A 407 3.71 -17.56 9.78
CA ASN A 407 4.93 -16.78 10.12
C ASN A 407 5.06 -16.70 11.63
#